data_AF-A0A7S0AV81-F1
#
_entry.id   AF-A0A7S0AV81-F1
#
_cell.length_a   1.000
_cell.length_b   1.000
_cell.length_c   1.000
_cell.angle_alpha   90.00
_cell.angle_beta   90.00
_cell.angle_gamma   90.00
#
_symmetry.space_group_name_H-M   'P 1'
#
loop_
_entity.id
_entity.type
_entity.pdbx_description
1 polymer ?
#
loop_
_entity_poly.entity_id
_entity_poly.type
_entity_poly.pdbx_seq_one_letter_code
_entity_poly.pdbx_strand_id
1 'polypeptide(L)'
;VSSEEMLDALDVLGYLSFPACCTPDLLECAIPASLRPRARFSLLLLGPKARMALRRDTPMYCQCCFVLSGCLQVRMLPAKVAAETLEAHVGDLGCAVAPLDLFAELPTPHRKLQVDMWCAEASEGDALLIPPGWWHQCESPDGLAVVAMAPFITEAAVP
;
A
#
# COMPACT_ATOMS: atom_id res chain seq x y z
N VAL A 1 23.28 -3.91 -9.16
CA VAL A 1 22.60 -3.82 -7.85
C VAL A 1 21.19 -4.30 -8.07
N SER A 2 20.78 -5.37 -7.39
CA SER A 2 19.39 -5.85 -7.43
C SER A 2 18.49 -4.91 -6.61
N SER A 3 17.17 -4.98 -6.80
CA SER A 3 16.22 -4.20 -5.99
C SER A 3 16.30 -4.56 -4.51
N GLU A 4 16.63 -5.82 -4.19
CA GLU A 4 16.77 -6.33 -2.83
C GLU A 4 18.03 -5.77 -2.15
N GLU A 5 19.18 -5.81 -2.82
CA GLU A 5 20.43 -5.20 -2.33
C GLU A 5 20.28 -3.69 -2.07
N MET A 6 19.50 -3.00 -2.90
CA MET A 6 19.24 -1.57 -2.72
C MET A 6 18.36 -1.30 -1.49
N LEU A 7 17.30 -2.08 -1.29
CA LEU A 7 16.41 -1.93 -0.14
C LEU A 7 17.12 -2.26 1.17
N ASP A 8 17.91 -3.33 1.20
CA ASP A 8 18.72 -3.69 2.36
C ASP A 8 19.72 -2.58 2.70
N ALA A 9 20.39 -2.00 1.69
CA ALA A 9 21.30 -0.89 1.90
C ALA A 9 20.58 0.36 2.45
N LEU A 10 19.38 0.68 1.96
CA LEU A 10 18.58 1.81 2.44
C LEU A 10 18.08 1.61 3.87
N ASP A 11 17.73 0.38 4.24
CA ASP A 11 17.32 0.02 5.59
C ASP A 11 18.50 0.15 6.57
N VAL A 12 19.66 -0.41 6.21
CA VAL A 12 20.91 -0.29 7.00
C VAL A 12 21.33 1.17 7.18
N LEU A 13 21.12 2.01 6.17
CA LEU A 13 21.40 3.45 6.24
C LEU A 13 20.32 4.26 6.99
N GLY A 14 19.23 3.63 7.42
CA GLY A 14 18.15 4.25 8.19
C GLY A 14 17.15 5.07 7.37
N TYR A 15 17.24 5.05 6.04
CA TYR A 15 16.28 5.73 5.16
C TYR A 15 14.88 5.10 5.19
N LEU A 16 14.77 3.87 5.70
CA LEU A 16 13.50 3.12 5.85
C LEU A 16 13.07 3.00 7.32
N SER A 17 13.33 4.05 8.11
CA SER A 17 12.90 4.09 9.51
C SER A 17 11.38 4.23 9.60
N PHE A 18 10.71 3.23 10.18
CA PHE A 18 9.28 3.29 10.43
C PHE A 18 8.90 4.49 11.32
N PRO A 19 7.77 5.16 11.03
CA PRO A 19 7.25 6.20 11.92
C PRO A 19 7.05 5.66 13.33
N ALA A 20 7.18 6.53 14.36
CA ALA A 20 7.04 6.11 15.76
C ALA A 20 5.68 5.46 16.09
N CYS A 21 4.60 5.79 15.37
CA CYS A 21 3.31 5.13 15.53
C CYS A 21 3.26 3.67 15.02
N CYS A 22 4.30 3.23 14.32
CA CYS A 22 4.44 1.87 13.80
C CYS A 22 5.32 1.00 14.72
N THR A 23 5.80 1.52 15.86
CA THR A 23 6.63 0.78 16.81
C THR A 23 5.88 0.48 18.12
N PRO A 24 6.10 -0.70 18.74
CA PRO A 24 6.90 -1.82 18.22
C PRO A 24 6.22 -2.48 17.02
N ASP A 25 7.02 -2.91 16.05
CA ASP A 25 6.52 -3.78 14.97
C ASP A 25 6.55 -5.24 15.41
N LEU A 26 5.38 -5.85 15.40
CA LEU A 26 5.11 -7.19 15.88
C LEU A 26 4.96 -8.20 14.73
N LEU A 27 5.22 -7.82 13.48
CA LEU A 27 5.00 -8.69 12.32
C LEU A 27 5.63 -10.09 12.49
N GLU A 28 6.88 -10.15 12.94
CA GLU A 28 7.61 -11.42 13.13
C GLU A 28 7.12 -12.22 14.34
N CYS A 29 6.52 -11.57 15.34
CA CYS A 29 6.02 -12.23 16.54
C CYS A 29 4.57 -12.71 16.36
N ALA A 30 3.75 -11.93 15.65
CA ALA A 30 2.31 -12.15 15.52
C ALA A 30 1.96 -13.10 14.36
N ILE A 31 2.75 -13.13 13.28
CA ILE A 31 2.45 -13.92 12.08
C ILE A 31 3.33 -15.18 12.02
N PRO A 32 2.74 -16.38 11.82
CA PRO A 32 3.50 -17.60 11.60
C PRO A 32 4.45 -17.48 10.39
N ALA A 33 5.65 -18.07 10.48
CA ALA A 33 6.68 -17.94 9.44
C ALA A 33 6.19 -18.31 8.02
N SER A 34 5.29 -19.28 7.90
CA SER A 34 4.71 -19.70 6.61
C SER A 34 3.77 -18.67 5.97
N LEU A 35 3.28 -17.70 6.74
CA LEU A 35 2.36 -16.65 6.31
C LEU A 35 3.03 -15.27 6.24
N ARG A 36 4.34 -15.19 6.55
CA ARG A 36 5.08 -13.94 6.49
C ARG A 36 5.37 -13.54 5.05
N PRO A 37 5.45 -12.23 4.77
CA PRO A 37 6.05 -11.71 3.55
C PRO A 37 7.44 -12.31 3.35
N ARG A 38 7.78 -12.70 2.11
CA ARG A 38 9.10 -13.26 1.79
C ARG A 38 10.23 -12.25 1.98
N ALA A 39 9.95 -10.99 1.65
CA ALA A 39 10.86 -9.87 1.82
C ALA A 39 10.18 -8.83 2.71
N ARG A 40 10.99 -8.15 3.54
CA ARG A 40 10.50 -7.07 4.41
C ARG A 40 10.05 -5.87 3.58
N PHE A 41 10.80 -5.55 2.54
CA PHE A 41 10.53 -4.41 1.68
C PHE A 41 10.23 -4.88 0.25
N SER A 42 9.36 -4.14 -0.43
CA SER A 42 9.14 -4.27 -1.86
C SER A 42 9.31 -2.90 -2.51
N LEU A 43 9.91 -2.87 -3.69
CA LEU A 43 10.16 -1.63 -4.42
C LEU A 43 9.12 -1.46 -5.52
N LEU A 44 8.57 -0.24 -5.62
CA LEU A 44 7.72 0.18 -6.71
C LEU A 44 8.38 1.34 -7.45
N LEU A 45 8.44 1.19 -8.77
CA LEU A 45 8.94 2.20 -9.69
C LEU A 45 7.78 2.60 -10.60
N LEU A 46 7.28 3.81 -10.40
CA LEU A 46 6.16 4.35 -11.16
C LEU A 46 6.69 5.45 -12.08
N GLY A 47 6.61 5.23 -13.39
CA GLY A 47 6.90 6.29 -14.36
C GLY A 47 5.85 7.40 -14.33
N PRO A 48 6.06 8.47 -15.11
CA PRO A 48 5.10 9.56 -15.21
C PRO A 48 3.72 9.05 -15.63
N LYS A 49 2.69 9.40 -14.85
CA LYS A 49 1.29 8.97 -14.99
C LYS A 49 1.08 7.46 -14.88
N ALA A 50 2.06 6.72 -14.39
CA ALA A 50 1.90 5.29 -14.14
C ALA A 50 0.96 5.10 -12.94
N ARG A 51 0.06 4.12 -13.10
CA ARG A 51 -0.93 3.74 -12.08
C ARG A 51 -0.74 2.30 -11.71
N MET A 52 -0.87 2.02 -10.42
CA MET A 52 -1.08 0.65 -9.96
C MET A 52 -2.52 0.23 -10.24
N ALA A 53 -2.76 -1.08 -10.31
CA ALA A 53 -4.12 -1.60 -10.21
C ALA A 53 -4.70 -1.30 -8.81
N LEU A 54 -6.01 -1.09 -8.72
CA LEU A 54 -6.70 -1.03 -7.44
C LEU A 54 -6.53 -2.39 -6.75
N ARG A 55 -5.91 -2.41 -5.58
CA ARG A 55 -5.62 -3.64 -4.85
C ARG A 55 -5.96 -3.52 -3.39
N ARG A 56 -6.13 -4.67 -2.75
CA ARG A 56 -6.21 -4.83 -1.31
C ARG A 56 -5.16 -5.84 -0.91
N ASP A 57 -4.31 -5.46 0.03
CA ASP A 57 -3.34 -6.39 0.62
C ASP A 57 -4.01 -7.26 1.69
N THR A 58 -3.30 -8.26 2.19
CA THR A 58 -3.85 -9.13 3.24
C THR A 58 -4.31 -8.30 4.44
N PRO A 59 -5.48 -8.62 5.03
CA PRO A 59 -5.99 -7.90 6.19
C PRO A 59 -5.23 -8.22 7.49
N MET A 60 -4.17 -9.04 7.43
CA MET A 60 -3.38 -9.42 8.61
C MET A 60 -2.44 -8.33 9.10
N TYR A 61 -2.08 -7.36 8.27
CA TYR A 61 -1.13 -6.30 8.62
C TYR A 61 -1.42 -4.98 7.92
N CYS A 62 -0.86 -3.90 8.45
CA CYS A 62 -0.82 -2.59 7.80
C CYS A 62 0.30 -2.56 6.74
N GLN A 63 0.25 -1.60 5.83
CA GLN A 63 1.38 -1.28 4.95
C GLN A 63 1.90 0.12 5.24
N CYS A 64 3.21 0.28 5.24
CA CYS A 64 3.88 1.57 5.24
C CYS A 64 4.52 1.80 3.86
N CYS A 65 4.09 2.86 3.18
CA CYS A 65 4.62 3.30 1.89
C CYS A 65 5.59 4.46 2.13
N PHE A 66 6.88 4.22 1.97
CA PHE A 66 7.93 5.23 2.03
C PHE A 66 8.18 5.78 0.64
N VAL A 67 7.95 7.09 0.43
CA VAL A 67 8.27 7.74 -0.84
C VAL A 67 9.74 8.13 -0.83
N LEU A 68 10.56 7.34 -1.52
CA LEU A 68 12.00 7.52 -1.57
C LEU A 68 12.43 8.61 -2.54
N SER A 69 11.62 8.85 -3.58
CA SER A 69 11.82 9.95 -4.52
C SER A 69 10.54 10.23 -5.30
N GLY A 70 10.32 11.49 -5.66
CA GLY A 70 9.17 11.94 -6.45
C GLY A 70 7.90 12.21 -5.63
N CYS A 71 6.75 12.08 -6.28
CA CYS A 71 5.42 12.32 -5.69
C CYS A 71 4.49 11.14 -6.00
N LEU A 72 3.72 10.75 -5.00
CA LEU A 72 2.75 9.67 -5.03
C LEU A 72 1.38 10.20 -4.61
N GLN A 73 0.38 10.05 -5.47
CA GLN A 73 -1.01 10.23 -5.09
C GLN A 73 -1.62 8.87 -4.79
N VAL A 74 -2.37 8.78 -3.70
CA VAL A 74 -3.00 7.54 -3.25
C VAL A 74 -4.49 7.79 -3.05
N ARG A 75 -5.32 6.95 -3.68
CA ARG A 75 -6.76 6.88 -3.43
C ARG A 75 -7.07 5.57 -2.73
N MET A 76 -7.89 5.63 -1.69
CA MET A 76 -8.21 4.48 -0.85
C MET A 76 -9.71 4.33 -0.62
N LEU A 77 -10.15 3.08 -0.51
CA LEU A 77 -11.50 2.74 -0.07
C LEU A 77 -11.43 1.92 1.23
N PRO A 78 -12.34 2.16 2.19
CA PRO A 78 -12.40 1.40 3.43
C PRO A 78 -12.54 -0.12 3.23
N ALA A 79 -12.03 -0.90 4.18
CA ALA A 79 -12.09 -2.37 4.15
C ALA A 79 -13.51 -2.96 4.07
N LYS A 80 -14.54 -2.20 4.49
CA LYS A 80 -15.96 -2.59 4.38
C LYS A 80 -16.46 -2.67 2.93
N VAL A 81 -15.72 -2.13 1.96
CA VAL A 81 -16.09 -2.27 0.55
C VAL A 81 -15.85 -3.71 0.12
N ALA A 82 -16.94 -4.39 -0.19
CA ALA A 82 -16.94 -5.79 -0.62
C ALA A 82 -16.21 -5.94 -1.98
N ALA A 83 -15.48 -7.04 -2.13
CA ALA A 83 -14.72 -7.34 -3.34
C ALA A 83 -15.61 -7.45 -4.57
N GLU A 84 -16.82 -7.98 -4.39
CA GLU A 84 -17.83 -8.18 -5.43
C GLU A 84 -18.30 -6.83 -5.99
N THR A 85 -18.44 -5.80 -5.15
CA THR A 85 -18.80 -4.44 -5.56
C THR A 85 -17.76 -3.81 -6.48
N LEU A 86 -16.52 -4.26 -6.39
CA LEU A 86 -15.39 -3.77 -7.19
C LEU A 86 -15.05 -4.71 -8.35
N GLU A 87 -15.82 -5.78 -8.55
CA GLU A 87 -15.50 -6.86 -9.52
C GLU A 87 -14.08 -7.42 -9.32
N ALA A 88 -13.64 -7.49 -8.06
CA ALA A 88 -12.28 -7.84 -7.73
C ALA A 88 -12.02 -9.35 -7.82
N HIS A 89 -10.83 -9.71 -8.30
CA HIS A 89 -10.30 -11.05 -8.20
C HIS A 89 -9.63 -11.24 -6.84
N VAL A 90 -10.18 -12.14 -6.01
CA VAL A 90 -9.65 -12.46 -4.67
C VAL A 90 -8.65 -13.61 -4.78
N GLY A 91 -7.45 -13.37 -4.26
CA GLY A 91 -6.38 -14.36 -4.15
C GLY A 91 -6.20 -14.88 -2.72
N ASP A 92 -5.04 -15.45 -2.46
CA ASP A 92 -4.70 -16.01 -1.16
C ASP A 92 -4.64 -14.94 -0.05
N LEU A 93 -4.93 -15.38 1.18
CA LEU A 93 -4.84 -14.57 2.39
C LEU A 93 -5.66 -13.26 2.34
N GLY A 94 -6.73 -13.24 1.55
CA GLY A 94 -7.64 -12.09 1.44
C GLY A 94 -7.12 -10.95 0.57
N CYS A 95 -5.95 -11.10 -0.05
CA CYS A 95 -5.45 -10.17 -1.06
C CYS A 95 -6.42 -10.14 -2.25
N ALA A 96 -6.56 -9.00 -2.91
CA ALA A 96 -7.42 -8.87 -4.08
C ALA A 96 -6.95 -7.76 -5.02
N VAL A 97 -7.30 -7.89 -6.30
CA VAL A 97 -7.06 -6.85 -7.33
C VAL A 97 -8.36 -6.61 -8.09
N ALA A 98 -8.70 -5.35 -8.32
CA ALA A 98 -9.90 -4.92 -9.01
C ALA A 98 -9.55 -4.15 -10.30
N PRO A 99 -10.37 -4.27 -11.36
CA PRO A 99 -10.18 -3.52 -12.61
C PRO A 99 -10.58 -2.04 -12.50
N LEU A 100 -11.27 -1.65 -11.42
CA LEU A 100 -11.74 -0.28 -11.21
C LEU A 100 -10.57 0.71 -11.12
N ASP A 101 -10.63 1.79 -11.91
CA ASP A 101 -9.70 2.91 -11.82
C ASP A 101 -10.31 4.03 -10.95
N LEU A 102 -9.74 4.23 -9.76
CA LEU A 102 -10.13 5.30 -8.85
C LEU A 102 -9.70 6.68 -9.35
N PHE A 103 -8.72 6.78 -10.25
CA PHE A 103 -8.21 8.06 -10.79
C PHE A 103 -8.96 8.51 -12.05
N ALA A 104 -9.70 7.62 -12.71
CA ALA A 104 -10.57 7.99 -13.81
C ALA A 104 -11.69 8.93 -13.34
N GLU A 105 -12.16 9.80 -14.23
CA GLU A 105 -13.44 10.49 -14.03
C GLU A 105 -14.53 9.43 -13.95
N LEU A 106 -15.02 9.14 -12.73
CA LEU A 106 -16.06 8.15 -12.51
C LEU A 106 -17.27 8.52 -13.38
N PRO A 107 -17.65 7.69 -14.39
CA PRO A 107 -18.85 7.95 -15.16
C PRO A 107 -20.04 8.03 -14.22
N THR A 108 -21.03 8.85 -14.54
CA THR A 108 -22.24 9.11 -13.75
C THR A 108 -22.95 7.87 -13.14
N PRO A 109 -22.88 6.63 -13.72
CA PRO A 109 -23.39 5.41 -13.07
C PRO A 109 -22.53 4.86 -11.93
N HIS A 110 -21.26 5.24 -11.81
CA HIS A 110 -20.33 4.82 -10.75
C HIS A 110 -20.35 5.72 -9.50
N ARG A 111 -21.21 6.76 -9.48
CA ARG A 111 -21.72 7.38 -8.23
C ARG A 111 -22.39 6.38 -7.26
N LYS A 112 -22.51 5.10 -7.64
CA LYS A 112 -23.06 4.01 -6.85
C LYS A 112 -22.15 3.50 -5.74
N LEU A 113 -20.84 3.75 -5.78
CA LEU A 113 -20.01 3.62 -4.58
C LEU A 113 -20.38 4.80 -3.67
N GLN A 114 -21.47 4.66 -2.90
CA GLN A 114 -21.80 5.54 -1.77
C GLN A 114 -20.82 5.28 -0.62
N VAL A 115 -19.52 5.40 -0.93
CA VAL A 115 -18.43 5.08 -0.03
C VAL A 115 -17.48 6.26 -0.03
N ASP A 116 -17.14 6.71 1.18
CA ASP A 116 -16.14 7.74 1.38
C ASP A 116 -14.79 7.26 0.84
N MET A 117 -14.35 7.86 -0.27
CA MET A 117 -13.02 7.67 -0.81
C MET A 117 -12.05 8.60 -0.08
N TRP A 118 -10.92 8.05 0.34
CA TRP A 118 -9.86 8.78 1.00
C TRP A 118 -8.77 9.11 0.00
N CYS A 119 -8.30 10.34 -0.01
CA CYS A 119 -7.25 10.81 -0.89
C CYS A 119 -6.08 11.29 -0.06
N ALA A 120 -4.87 10.95 -0.47
CA ALA A 120 -3.64 11.43 0.11
C ALA A 120 -2.61 11.70 -0.98
N GLU A 121 -1.72 12.63 -0.70
CA GLU A 121 -0.53 12.91 -1.49
C GLU A 121 0.68 12.78 -0.58
N ALA A 122 1.73 12.13 -1.06
CA ALA A 122 2.97 11.90 -0.34
C ALA A 122 4.15 12.27 -1.27
N SER A 123 5.06 13.08 -0.75
CA SER A 123 6.28 13.52 -1.42
C SER A 123 7.50 12.78 -0.89
N GLU A 124 8.65 12.97 -1.53
CA GLU A 124 9.93 12.43 -1.06
C GLU A 124 10.17 12.68 0.44
N GLY A 125 10.44 11.59 1.17
CA GLY A 125 10.63 11.58 2.63
C GLY A 125 9.36 11.29 3.43
N ASP A 126 8.18 11.35 2.81
CA ASP A 126 6.93 11.03 3.49
C ASP A 126 6.71 9.52 3.63
N ALA A 127 5.98 9.16 4.69
CA ALA A 127 5.48 7.81 4.92
C ALA A 127 3.95 7.83 4.96
N LEU A 128 3.31 7.01 4.13
CA LEU A 128 1.86 6.82 4.11
C LEU A 128 1.50 5.45 4.68
N LEU A 129 0.57 5.43 5.64
CA LEU A 129 0.10 4.21 6.27
C LEU A 129 -1.23 3.77 5.65
N ILE A 130 -1.27 2.53 5.18
CA ILE A 130 -2.48 1.89 4.66
C ILE A 130 -2.96 0.90 5.71
N PRO A 131 -4.17 1.09 6.27
CA PRO A 131 -4.68 0.17 7.28
C PRO A 131 -4.99 -1.22 6.70
N PRO A 132 -5.11 -2.24 7.56
CA PRO A 132 -5.30 -3.61 7.10
C PRO A 132 -6.59 -3.78 6.31
N GLY A 133 -6.49 -4.45 5.16
CA GLY A 133 -7.64 -4.74 4.31
C GLY A 133 -8.25 -3.52 3.59
N TRP A 134 -7.60 -2.35 3.63
CA TRP A 134 -8.02 -1.21 2.82
C TRP A 134 -7.65 -1.42 1.35
N TRP A 135 -8.56 -1.00 0.47
CA TRP A 135 -8.28 -0.93 -0.95
C TRP A 135 -7.48 0.34 -1.22
N HIS A 136 -6.48 0.25 -2.08
CA HIS A 136 -5.65 1.40 -2.45
C HIS A 136 -5.20 1.30 -3.90
N GLN A 137 -5.05 2.47 -4.51
CA GLN A 137 -4.47 2.65 -5.83
C GLN A 137 -3.55 3.86 -5.80
N CYS A 138 -2.37 3.72 -6.40
CA CYS A 138 -1.37 4.79 -6.45
C CYS A 138 -1.13 5.26 -7.87
N GLU A 139 -0.88 6.55 -8.04
CA GLU A 139 -0.47 7.20 -9.28
C GLU A 139 0.76 8.09 -9.01
N SER A 140 1.70 8.14 -9.97
CA SER A 140 2.69 9.22 -10.00
C SER A 140 2.29 10.28 -11.02
N PRO A 141 1.85 11.49 -10.62
CA PRO A 141 1.20 12.42 -11.54
C PRO A 141 2.17 13.05 -12.57
N ASP A 142 3.32 13.55 -12.10
CA ASP A 142 4.16 14.46 -12.90
C ASP A 142 5.59 13.95 -13.14
N GLY A 143 5.99 12.81 -12.57
CA GLY A 143 7.38 12.34 -12.62
C GLY A 143 7.57 10.85 -12.36
N LEU A 144 8.83 10.44 -12.19
CA LEU A 144 9.14 9.12 -11.65
C LEU A 144 8.90 9.16 -10.13
N ALA A 145 8.22 8.15 -9.58
CA ALA A 145 8.18 7.89 -8.16
C ALA A 145 8.87 6.56 -7.82
N VAL A 146 9.69 6.60 -6.78
CA VAL A 146 10.34 5.43 -6.19
C VAL A 146 9.76 5.24 -4.80
N VAL A 147 9.11 4.11 -4.57
CA VAL A 147 8.39 3.84 -3.31
C VAL A 147 8.85 2.51 -2.75
N ALA A 148 9.19 2.48 -1.47
CA ALA A 148 9.36 1.23 -0.73
C ALA A 148 8.08 0.95 0.06
N MET A 149 7.52 -0.25 -0.09
CA MET A 149 6.39 -0.71 0.70
C MET A 149 6.83 -1.79 1.67
N ALA A 150 6.41 -1.66 2.92
CA ALA A 150 6.76 -2.59 3.98
C ALA A 150 5.55 -2.87 4.88
N PRO A 151 5.20 -4.15 5.09
CA PRO A 151 4.13 -4.53 5.98
C PRO A 151 4.57 -4.40 7.43
N PHE A 152 3.66 -4.03 8.32
CA PHE A 152 3.94 -3.94 9.76
C PHE A 152 2.67 -4.24 10.58
N ILE A 153 2.86 -4.67 11.82
CA ILE A 153 1.78 -4.91 12.79
C ILE A 153 2.12 -4.18 14.07
N THR A 154 1.19 -3.38 14.59
CA THR A 154 1.28 -2.84 15.94
C THR A 154 0.25 -3.49 16.83
N GLU A 155 0.35 -3.31 18.15
CA GLU A 155 -0.66 -3.78 19.11
C GLU A 155 -2.07 -3.30 18.74
N ALA A 156 -2.20 -2.10 18.14
CA ALA A 156 -3.49 -1.57 17.69
C ALA A 156 -4.11 -2.34 16.51
N ALA A 157 -3.31 -3.11 15.76
CA ALA A 157 -3.76 -3.93 14.64
C ALA A 157 -4.03 -5.40 15.04
N VAL A 158 -3.67 -5.81 16.26
CA VAL A 158 -3.97 -7.13 16.80
C VAL A 158 -5.37 -7.09 17.45
N PRO A 159 -6.33 -7.92 17.00
CA PRO A 159 -7.69 -7.94 17.55
C PRO A 159 -7.77 -8.45 18.99
#